data_AF-A0A3D4FF65-F1
#
_entry.id   AF-A0A3D4FF65-F1
#
_cell.length_a   1.000
_cell.length_b   1.000
_cell.length_c   1.000
_cell.angle_alpha   90.00
_cell.angle_beta   90.00
_cell.angle_gamma   90.00
#
_symmetry.space_group_name_H-M   'P 1'
#
loop_
_entity.id
_entity.type
_entity.pdbx_description
1 polymer ?
#
loop_
_entity_poly.entity_id
_entity_poly.type
_entity_poly.pdbx_seq_one_letter_code
_entity_poly.pdbx_strand_id
1 'polypeptide(L)'
;MKRFVKYAEIIHLWNVKVSTNLEYSHFPILPCQKPCEGWADIEKYMKIVKKNNNTCKFVFEHCSDKITDEELEECYKWIESLLM
;
A
#
# COMPACT_ATOMS: atom_id res chain seq x y z
N MET A 1 -7.92 -8.64 7.88
CA MET A 1 -6.50 -8.85 7.49
C MET A 1 -5.80 -9.98 8.24
N LYS A 2 -5.57 -9.90 9.56
CA LYS A 2 -4.77 -10.89 10.35
C LYS A 2 -5.12 -12.38 10.14
N ARG A 3 -6.42 -12.70 9.99
CA ARG A 3 -6.88 -14.07 9.75
C ARG A 3 -6.45 -14.60 8.37
N PHE A 4 -6.55 -13.78 7.33
CA PHE A 4 -6.41 -14.21 5.93
C PHE A 4 -4.99 -14.05 5.40
N VAL A 5 -4.24 -13.08 5.92
CA VAL A 5 -2.88 -12.78 5.44
C VAL A 5 -1.94 -13.98 5.53
N LYS A 6 -2.16 -14.89 6.49
CA LYS A 6 -1.39 -16.13 6.67
C LYS A 6 -1.49 -17.11 5.50
N TYR A 7 -2.54 -16.97 4.71
CA TYR A 7 -2.85 -17.85 3.58
C TYR A 7 -2.71 -17.13 2.23
N ALA A 8 -2.31 -15.86 2.24
CA ALA A 8 -2.16 -15.06 1.03
C ALA A 8 -0.80 -15.33 0.38
N GLU A 9 -0.79 -15.89 -0.83
CA GLU A 9 0.43 -15.98 -1.64
C GLU A 9 0.77 -14.63 -2.28
N ILE A 10 -0.26 -13.88 -2.69
CA ILE A 10 -0.14 -12.60 -3.38
C ILE A 10 -1.05 -11.56 -2.71
N ILE A 11 -0.54 -10.34 -2.54
CA ILE A 11 -1.30 -9.18 -2.10
C ILE A 11 -1.21 -8.11 -3.20
N HIS A 12 -2.36 -7.69 -3.70
CA HIS A 12 -2.46 -6.56 -4.62
C HIS A 12 -2.50 -5.26 -3.80
N LEU A 13 -1.71 -4.28 -4.21
CA LEU A 13 -1.45 -3.08 -3.44
C LEU A 13 -1.80 -1.82 -4.23
N TRP A 14 -2.75 -1.08 -3.68
CA TRP A 14 -3.06 0.30 -4.01
C TRP A 14 -3.65 0.99 -2.79
N ASN A 15 -3.76 2.31 -2.85
CA ASN A 15 -4.45 3.10 -1.84
C ASN A 15 -5.68 3.80 -2.43
N VAL A 16 -6.59 4.15 -1.53
CA VAL A 16 -7.77 4.96 -1.83
C VAL A 16 -7.81 6.12 -0.84
N LYS A 17 -8.26 7.28 -1.31
CA LYS A 17 -8.53 8.42 -0.44
C LYS A 17 -10.03 8.62 -0.37
N VAL A 18 -10.57 8.54 0.83
CA VAL A 18 -12.00 8.74 1.08
C VAL A 18 -12.16 9.79 2.17
N SER A 19 -12.87 10.86 1.83
CA SER A 19 -13.34 11.86 2.78
C SER A 19 -14.85 11.70 2.96
N THR A 20 -15.65 12.71 2.61
CA THR A 20 -17.09 12.57 2.39
C THR A 20 -17.42 11.86 1.08
N ASN A 21 -16.50 11.89 0.11
CA ASN A 21 -16.63 11.22 -1.19
C ASN A 21 -15.36 10.39 -1.49
N LEU A 22 -15.44 9.51 -2.49
CA LEU A 22 -14.27 8.86 -3.06
C LEU A 22 -13.47 9.87 -3.89
N GLU A 23 -12.31 10.30 -3.40
CA GLU A 23 -11.45 11.28 -4.08
C GLU A 23 -10.45 10.58 -5.02
N TYR A 24 -9.82 9.51 -4.51
CA TYR A 24 -8.83 8.75 -5.27
C TYR A 24 -9.08 7.25 -5.14
N SER A 25 -8.92 6.54 -6.26
CA SER A 25 -9.00 5.08 -6.35
C SER A 25 -7.81 4.55 -7.16
N HIS A 26 -7.35 3.34 -6.81
CA HIS A 26 -6.17 2.69 -7.39
C HIS A 26 -4.95 3.63 -7.47
N PHE A 27 -4.75 4.39 -6.39
CA PHE A 27 -3.66 5.34 -6.31
C PHE A 27 -2.39 4.62 -5.81
N PRO A 28 -1.21 4.94 -6.34
CA PRO A 28 0.07 4.40 -5.85
C PRO A 28 0.25 4.65 -4.36
N ILE A 29 1.05 3.83 -3.69
CA ILE A 29 1.23 3.92 -2.24
C ILE A 29 2.45 4.81 -1.93
N LEU A 30 2.23 5.94 -1.26
CA LEU A 30 3.29 6.92 -0.96
C LEU A 30 3.38 7.21 0.54
N PRO A 31 4.58 7.48 1.09
CA PRO A 31 4.77 7.76 2.51
C PRO A 31 4.07 9.05 2.97
N CYS A 32 3.80 9.98 2.05
CA CYS A 32 3.08 11.21 2.34
C CYS A 32 1.58 11.01 2.60
N GLN A 33 1.02 9.82 2.33
CA GLN A 33 -0.41 9.53 2.46
C GLN A 33 -0.82 9.30 3.91
N LYS A 34 -1.47 10.30 4.51
CA LYS A 34 -1.81 10.26 5.94
C LYS A 34 -3.23 9.76 6.18
N PRO A 35 -3.45 8.89 7.18
CA PRO A 35 -4.80 8.47 7.57
C PRO A 35 -5.73 9.61 7.98
N CYS A 36 -5.19 10.69 8.57
CA CYS A 36 -5.99 11.86 8.93
C CYS A 36 -6.52 12.64 7.73
N GLU A 37 -6.01 12.38 6.52
CA GLU A 37 -6.48 12.96 5.27
C GLU A 37 -7.41 12.00 4.49
N GLY A 38 -7.77 10.86 5.08
CA GLY A 38 -8.68 9.88 4.46
C GLY A 38 -7.99 8.75 3.69
N TRP A 39 -6.65 8.68 3.73
CA TRP A 39 -5.90 7.56 3.16
C TRP A 39 -5.93 6.32 4.07
N ALA A 40 -5.72 5.13 3.49
CA ALA A 40 -5.52 3.95 4.31
C ALA A 40 -4.13 3.93 4.97
N ASP A 41 -4.05 3.40 6.20
CA ASP A 41 -2.81 3.29 6.98
C ASP A 41 -1.97 2.10 6.50
N ILE A 42 -1.26 2.30 5.38
CA ILE A 42 -0.47 1.23 4.75
C ILE A 42 0.66 0.74 5.65
N GLU A 43 1.34 1.62 6.38
CA GLU A 43 2.41 1.22 7.29
C GLU A 43 1.92 0.22 8.34
N LYS A 44 0.77 0.50 8.97
CA LYS A 44 0.13 -0.44 9.91
C LYS A 44 -0.23 -1.76 9.25
N TYR A 45 -0.71 -1.73 8.01
CA TYR A 45 -1.06 -2.95 7.27
C TYR A 45 0.17 -3.77 6.91
N MET A 46 1.25 -3.14 6.42
CA MET A 46 2.51 -3.83 6.12
C MET A 46 3.13 -4.46 7.36
N LYS A 47 3.09 -3.79 8.52
CA LYS A 47 3.49 -4.38 9.82
C LYS A 47 2.69 -5.62 10.17
N ILE A 48 1.38 -5.64 9.87
CA ILE A 48 0.54 -6.83 10.06
C ILE A 48 0.94 -7.94 9.09
N VAL A 49 1.17 -7.62 7.82
CA VAL A 49 1.58 -8.60 6.80
C VAL A 49 2.91 -9.22 7.20
N LYS A 50 3.95 -8.40 7.38
CA LYS A 50 5.30 -8.83 7.78
C LYS A 50 5.28 -9.75 9.00
N LYS A 51 4.47 -9.43 10.01
CA LYS A 51 4.35 -10.23 11.24
C LYS A 51 3.70 -11.61 11.03
N ASN A 52 2.82 -11.75 10.03
CA ASN A 52 1.96 -12.94 9.89
C ASN A 52 2.24 -13.75 8.63
N ASN A 53 2.95 -13.19 7.65
CA ASN A 53 3.33 -13.85 6.40
C ASN A 53 4.52 -13.10 5.78
N ASN A 54 5.71 -13.70 5.87
CA ASN A 54 6.95 -13.15 5.33
C ASN A 54 7.30 -13.70 3.93
N THR A 55 6.45 -14.54 3.35
CA THR A 55 6.66 -15.13 2.01
C THR A 55 5.71 -14.58 0.96
N CYS A 56 4.71 -13.77 1.34
CA CYS A 56 3.76 -13.23 0.37
C CYS A 56 4.44 -12.29 -0.62
N LYS A 57 4.02 -12.37 -1.88
CA LYS A 57 4.44 -11.47 -2.95
C LYS A 57 3.50 -10.28 -3.02
N PHE A 58 4.04 -9.14 -3.42
CA PHE A 58 3.26 -7.93 -3.62
C PHE A 58 3.16 -7.60 -5.11
N VAL A 59 1.95 -7.28 -5.55
CA VAL A 59 1.66 -6.77 -6.89
C VAL A 59 1.16 -5.35 -6.72
N PHE A 60 1.91 -4.38 -7.23
CA PHE A 60 1.46 -2.99 -7.25
C PHE A 60 0.41 -2.83 -8.35
N GLU A 61 -0.81 -2.45 -7.96
CA GLU A 61 -1.94 -2.30 -8.87
C GLU A 61 -2.43 -0.85 -8.84
N HIS A 62 -1.66 0.03 -9.47
CA HIS A 62 -1.97 1.45 -9.51
C HIS A 62 -1.98 2.01 -10.93
N CYS A 63 -2.69 3.11 -11.10
CA CYS A 63 -2.65 3.94 -12.29
C CYS A 63 -1.31 4.69 -12.35
N SER A 64 -0.30 4.10 -13.02
CA SER A 64 1.05 4.70 -13.12
C SER A 64 1.09 6.04 -13.86
N ASP A 65 0.03 6.38 -14.62
CA ASP A 65 -0.16 7.67 -15.25
C ASP A 65 -0.48 8.82 -14.26
N LYS A 66 -0.70 8.50 -12.98
CA LYS A 66 -1.05 9.47 -11.94
C LYS A 66 0.12 9.96 -11.09
N ILE A 67 1.33 9.48 -11.33
CA ILE A 67 2.53 9.83 -10.58
C ILE A 67 3.75 9.92 -11.50
N THR A 68 4.81 10.58 -11.05
CA THR A 68 6.08 10.62 -11.78
C THR A 68 6.92 9.36 -11.54
N ASP A 69 7.96 9.15 -12.35
CA ASP A 69 8.92 8.05 -12.16
C ASP A 69 9.64 8.16 -10.80
N GLU A 70 9.91 9.38 -10.34
CA GLU A 70 10.53 9.62 -9.02
C GLU A 70 9.60 9.23 -7.87
N GLU A 71 8.31 9.57 -7.97
CA GLU A 71 7.30 9.17 -6.98
C GLU A 71 7.08 7.65 -7.00
N LEU A 72 7.17 7.02 -8.17
CA LEU A 72 7.06 5.57 -8.30
C LEU A 72 8.24 4.86 -7.63
N GLU A 73 9.44 5.38 -7.83
CA GLU A 73 10.64 4.87 -7.16
C GLU A 73 10.58 5.07 -5.64
N GLU A 74 10.03 6.20 -5.18
CA GLU A 74 9.77 6.44 -3.75
C GLU A 74 8.77 5.43 -3.17
N CYS A 75 7.68 5.15 -3.89
CA CYS A 75 6.68 4.12 -3.53
C CYS A 75 7.36 2.76 -3.30
N TYR A 76 8.19 2.31 -4.25
CA TYR A 76 8.86 1.01 -4.16
C TYR A 76 9.85 0.96 -3.01
N LYS A 77 10.74 1.96 -2.88
CA LYS A 77 11.70 2.05 -1.77
C LYS A 77 11.02 2.06 -0.41
N TRP A 78 9.92 2.81 -0.30
CA TRP A 78 9.19 2.89 0.96
C TRP A 78 8.58 1.54 1.34
N ILE A 79 7.86 0.88 0.42
CA ILE A 79 7.29 -0.44 0.70
C ILE A 79 8.37 -1.47 1.01
N GLU A 80 9.49 -1.47 0.29
CA GLU A 80 10.61 -2.36 0.56
C GLU A 80 11.16 -2.17 1.99
N SER A 81 11.31 -0.91 2.43
CA SER A 81 11.77 -0.58 3.79
C SER A 81 10.82 -1.03 4.90
N LEU A 82 9.51 -1.17 4.61
CA LEU A 82 8.52 -1.67 5.56
C LEU A 82 8.54 -3.20 5.69
N LEU A 83 9.08 -3.89 4.68
CA LEU A 83 9.09 -5.35 4.58
C LEU A 83 10.43 -5.96 4.98
N MET A 84 11.55 -5.27 4.73
CA MET A 84 12.89 -5.58 5.29
C MET A 84 12.89 -5.45 6.81
#